data_AF-A0A875RWF7-F1
#
_entry.id   AF-A0A875RWF7-F1
#
_cell.length_a   1.000
_cell.length_b   1.000
_cell.length_c   1.000
_cell.angle_alpha   90.00
_cell.angle_beta   90.00
_cell.angle_gamma   90.00
#
_symmetry.space_group_name_H-M   'P 1'
#
loop_
_entity.id
_entity.type
_entity.pdbx_description
1 polymer ?
#
loop_
_entity_poly.entity_id
_entity_poly.type
_entity_poly.pdbx_seq_one_letter_code
_entity_poly.pdbx_strand_id
1 'polypeptide(L)'
;MPSLQGFVRRFHSYIPHKVGHRVRNRLNAAVKLSRVPRDVESENERQERRIQEKNARPVTNASAQSLVEKLLGKQLEENTVIGPRTSFTEEELNTIFKQRNLRLKYKVLGTTGNQLKDSLIVDRDVIKYLERDEVTKAVWLARLARYQGIFAYGTILKYLLIHEKFNAALSLFNDIKKRGQRPNGRVLNILFNGFANYGEGDMETVKISGSKVDSLYSIFLRALETSPADVSIVHVNTLLKVFRRAKKPDLAIKLYDNILASKRRELRPDVRTYTEMFSSLRSYTPDFKTAVQKAEELFARLQKDPLVKIDSQLIRSYSSVFVFANDPRLNARAITILREWYRLCTKEDIKKTVNWSKFNKNMLHDGPRKISVDVDVDQEVLLPLSDVNLKKTKRFEPDESIVRRYSKMCKLFGIKDEYKPRYVEVE
;
A
#
# COMPACT_ATOMS: atom_id res chain seq x y z
N MET A 1 25.30 24.80 91.00
CA MET A 1 25.11 25.47 89.70
C MET A 1 26.43 26.15 89.35
N PRO A 2 26.98 26.08 88.11
CA PRO A 2 26.49 25.49 86.85
C PRO A 2 27.39 24.32 86.34
N SER A 3 26.85 23.14 85.99
CA SER A 3 26.32 22.66 84.68
C SER A 3 27.37 22.45 83.56
N LEU A 4 27.87 21.22 83.48
CA LEU A 4 28.63 20.67 82.34
C LEU A 4 27.71 20.44 81.13
N GLN A 5 27.96 21.15 80.02
CA GLN A 5 27.30 20.90 78.74
C GLN A 5 27.90 19.65 78.07
N GLY A 6 27.12 18.58 78.01
CA GLY A 6 27.42 17.38 77.23
C GLY A 6 27.23 17.63 75.73
N PHE A 7 28.30 17.44 74.96
CA PHE A 7 28.30 17.43 73.50
C PHE A 7 27.63 16.16 72.97
N VAL A 8 26.33 16.21 72.66
CA VAL A 8 25.65 15.12 71.93
C VAL A 8 25.81 15.38 70.43
N ARG A 9 26.73 14.64 69.79
CA ARG A 9 26.82 14.55 68.32
C ARG A 9 25.53 13.93 67.77
N ARG A 10 24.61 14.77 67.27
CA ARG A 10 23.46 14.32 66.47
C ARG A 10 23.91 13.94 65.07
N PHE A 11 24.04 12.65 64.80
CA PHE A 11 24.12 12.13 63.43
C PHE A 11 22.81 12.45 62.69
N HIS A 12 22.81 13.49 61.87
CA HIS A 12 21.72 13.76 60.94
C HIS A 12 21.92 12.88 59.70
N SER A 13 21.44 11.64 59.75
CA SER A 13 21.20 10.88 58.52
C SER A 13 19.92 11.42 57.89
N TYR A 14 20.08 12.26 56.86
CA TYR A 14 18.98 12.68 56.00
C TYR A 14 18.48 11.45 55.21
N ILE A 15 17.58 10.67 55.82
CA ILE A 15 16.88 9.60 55.11
C ILE A 15 15.83 10.30 54.25
N PRO A 16 15.85 10.16 52.91
CA PRO A 16 14.89 10.83 52.04
C PRO A 16 13.47 10.49 52.48
N HIS A 17 12.62 11.51 52.67
CA HIS A 17 11.27 11.43 53.26
C HIS A 17 10.39 10.28 52.72
N LYS A 18 10.58 9.84 51.47
CA LYS A 18 9.88 8.70 50.86
C LYS A 18 10.24 7.34 51.48
N VAL A 19 11.50 7.14 51.89
CA VAL A 19 11.98 5.89 52.50
C VAL A 19 11.46 5.78 53.94
N GLY A 20 11.50 6.87 54.70
CA GLY A 20 10.95 6.91 56.07
C GLY A 20 9.45 6.60 56.12
N HIS A 21 8.68 7.11 55.15
CA HIS A 21 7.23 6.86 55.08
C HIS A 21 6.89 5.41 54.72
N ARG A 22 7.67 4.76 53.82
CA ARG A 22 7.51 3.34 53.48
C ARG A 22 7.82 2.43 54.66
N VAL A 23 8.90 2.72 55.40
CA VAL A 23 9.31 1.94 56.59
C VAL A 23 8.27 2.06 57.70
N ARG A 24 7.78 3.28 57.99
CA ARG A 24 6.73 3.50 59.00
C ARG A 24 5.42 2.80 58.64
N ASN A 25 5.01 2.85 57.38
CA ASN A 25 3.81 2.16 56.90
C ASN A 25 3.95 0.63 56.98
N ARG A 26 5.14 0.07 56.68
CA ARG A 26 5.43 -1.35 56.86
C ARG A 26 5.41 -1.77 58.32
N LEU A 27 5.97 -0.95 59.20
CA LEU A 27 5.98 -1.22 60.63
C LEU A 27 4.55 -1.27 61.17
N ASN A 28 3.73 -0.28 60.82
CA ASN A 28 2.32 -0.22 61.22
C ASN A 28 1.51 -1.40 60.66
N ALA A 29 1.76 -1.82 59.41
CA ALA A 29 1.13 -2.99 58.82
C ALA A 29 1.60 -4.31 59.47
N ALA A 30 2.88 -4.41 59.85
CA ALA A 30 3.44 -5.57 60.53
C ALA A 30 2.88 -5.76 61.94
N VAL A 31 2.72 -4.65 62.68
CA VAL A 31 2.10 -4.64 64.00
C VAL A 31 0.61 -5.01 63.91
N LYS A 32 -0.10 -4.57 62.86
CA LYS A 32 -1.52 -4.88 62.65
C LYS A 32 -1.79 -6.33 62.21
N LEU A 33 -0.84 -6.96 61.50
CA LEU A 33 -1.00 -8.31 60.92
C LEU A 33 -0.28 -9.41 61.71
N SER A 34 0.46 -9.07 62.77
CA SER A 34 1.34 -9.99 63.54
C SER A 34 2.31 -10.80 62.68
N ARG A 35 2.64 -10.27 61.49
CA ARG A 35 3.59 -10.86 60.52
C ARG A 35 4.19 -9.75 59.69
N VAL A 36 5.45 -9.90 59.29
CA VAL A 36 6.11 -8.94 58.39
C VAL A 36 5.42 -8.99 57.03
N PRO A 37 4.85 -7.88 56.52
CA PRO A 37 4.23 -7.85 55.20
C PRO A 37 5.29 -8.13 54.14
N ARG A 38 5.08 -9.17 53.34
CA ARG A 38 5.98 -9.54 52.24
C ARG A 38 5.95 -8.43 51.19
N ASP A 39 7.11 -7.89 50.85
CA ASP A 39 7.25 -6.81 49.88
C ASP A 39 7.26 -7.36 48.46
N VAL A 40 6.09 -7.83 48.01
CA VAL A 40 5.89 -8.47 46.70
C VAL A 40 6.36 -7.56 45.57
N GLU A 41 6.19 -6.24 45.70
CA GLU A 41 6.60 -5.26 44.71
C GLU A 41 8.14 -5.22 44.56
N SER A 42 8.90 -5.13 45.66
CA SER A 42 10.37 -5.19 45.58
C SER A 42 10.93 -6.56 45.19
N GLU A 43 10.25 -7.65 45.59
CA GLU A 43 10.64 -9.01 45.21
C GLU A 43 10.48 -9.18 43.69
N ASN A 44 9.37 -8.71 43.13
CA ASN A 44 9.12 -8.67 41.68
C ASN A 44 10.16 -7.80 40.96
N GLU A 45 10.44 -6.57 41.44
CA GLU A 45 11.45 -5.70 40.83
C GLU A 45 12.84 -6.35 40.82
N ARG A 46 13.25 -7.00 41.93
CA ARG A 46 14.53 -7.74 42.00
C ARG A 46 14.55 -8.91 41.04
N GLN A 47 13.45 -9.64 40.92
CA GLN A 47 13.32 -10.77 40.00
C GLN A 47 13.40 -10.31 38.53
N GLU A 48 12.73 -9.21 38.18
CA GLU A 48 12.81 -8.60 36.87
C GLU A 48 14.23 -8.13 36.52
N ARG A 49 14.94 -7.47 37.46
CA ARG A 49 16.34 -7.08 37.27
C ARG A 49 17.24 -8.29 37.03
N ARG A 50 17.10 -9.35 37.82
CA ARG A 50 17.86 -10.61 37.63
C ARG A 50 17.59 -11.23 36.26
N ILE A 51 16.34 -11.21 35.80
CA ILE A 51 15.96 -11.71 34.47
C ILE A 51 16.58 -10.84 33.37
N GLN A 52 16.54 -9.52 33.51
CA GLN A 52 17.16 -8.58 32.57
C GLN A 52 18.68 -8.78 32.49
N GLU A 53 19.37 -8.87 33.64
CA GLU A 53 20.81 -9.13 33.69
C GLU A 53 21.17 -10.48 33.07
N LYS A 54 20.39 -11.53 33.33
CA LYS A 54 20.58 -12.85 32.70
C LYS A 54 20.38 -12.78 31.20
N ASN A 55 19.39 -12.02 30.72
CA ASN A 55 19.10 -11.86 29.30
C ASN A 55 20.13 -10.98 28.57
N ALA A 56 20.82 -10.09 29.29
CA ALA A 56 21.90 -9.28 28.74
C ALA A 56 23.18 -10.10 28.48
N ARG A 57 23.39 -11.21 29.21
CA ARG A 57 24.56 -12.07 29.01
C ARG A 57 24.42 -12.92 27.73
N PRO A 58 25.36 -12.88 26.78
CA PRO A 58 25.31 -13.71 25.58
C PRO A 58 25.34 -15.20 25.93
N VAL A 59 24.76 -16.05 25.09
CA VAL A 59 24.87 -17.52 25.23
C VAL A 59 26.21 -17.96 24.64
N THR A 60 26.90 -18.86 25.34
CA THR A 60 28.10 -19.52 24.82
C THR A 60 27.75 -20.43 23.65
N ASN A 61 28.68 -20.69 22.74
CA ASN A 61 28.39 -21.55 21.58
C ASN A 61 27.98 -22.96 22.00
N ALA A 62 28.70 -23.58 22.93
CA ALA A 62 28.39 -24.91 23.46
C ALA A 62 26.99 -25.01 24.07
N SER A 63 26.58 -23.98 24.85
CA SER A 63 25.23 -23.96 25.42
C SER A 63 24.17 -23.75 24.33
N ALA A 64 24.44 -22.95 23.31
CA ALA A 64 23.53 -22.80 22.18
C ALA A 64 23.39 -24.10 21.39
N GLN A 65 24.49 -24.85 21.18
CA GLN A 65 24.50 -26.13 20.46
C GLN A 65 23.66 -27.16 21.19
N SER A 66 23.96 -27.41 22.47
CA SER A 66 23.19 -28.33 23.30
C SER A 66 21.69 -28.00 23.34
N LEU A 67 21.34 -26.71 23.39
CA LEU A 67 19.93 -26.29 23.36
C LEU A 67 19.27 -26.55 22.00
N VAL A 68 19.97 -26.27 20.90
CA VAL A 68 19.43 -26.50 19.54
C VAL A 68 19.30 -27.99 19.27
N GLU A 69 20.30 -28.80 19.61
CA GLU A 69 20.25 -30.26 19.47
C GLU A 69 19.07 -30.86 20.25
N LYS A 70 18.89 -30.43 21.50
CA LYS A 70 17.75 -30.84 22.32
C LYS A 70 16.41 -30.43 21.72
N LEU A 71 16.33 -29.27 21.07
CA LEU A 71 15.09 -28.77 20.46
C LEU A 71 14.76 -29.47 19.14
N LEU A 72 15.78 -29.80 18.35
CA LEU A 72 15.62 -30.38 17.02
C LEU A 72 15.67 -31.92 17.03
N GLY A 73 16.09 -32.53 18.14
CA GLY A 73 16.25 -33.99 18.22
C GLY A 73 17.35 -34.54 17.31
N LYS A 74 18.28 -33.69 16.86
CA LYS A 74 19.40 -34.06 15.99
C LYS A 74 20.72 -33.62 16.61
N GLN A 75 21.77 -34.40 16.40
CA GLN A 75 23.14 -33.97 16.73
C GLN A 75 23.67 -33.06 15.62
N LEU A 76 24.34 -31.98 16.00
CA LEU A 76 25.05 -31.11 15.05
C LEU A 76 26.50 -31.57 14.96
N GLU A 77 27.19 -31.21 13.88
CA GLU A 77 28.62 -31.50 13.74
C GLU A 77 29.42 -30.82 14.86
N GLU A 78 30.45 -31.52 15.34
CA GLU A 78 31.37 -30.98 16.35
C GLU A 78 31.95 -29.64 15.86
N ASN A 79 31.89 -28.62 16.72
CA ASN A 79 32.30 -27.23 16.44
C ASN A 79 31.40 -26.37 15.53
N THR A 80 30.17 -26.79 15.21
CA THR A 80 29.22 -25.91 14.49
C THR A 80 28.97 -24.58 15.22
N VAL A 81 29.37 -23.45 14.63
CA VAL A 81 29.13 -22.13 15.23
C VAL A 81 27.67 -21.73 15.03
N ILE A 82 26.91 -21.60 16.12
CA ILE A 82 25.53 -21.12 16.08
C ILE A 82 25.53 -19.60 16.05
N GLY A 83 24.92 -19.05 15.00
CA GLY A 83 24.90 -17.63 14.74
C GLY A 83 24.07 -17.26 13.52
N PRO A 84 24.19 -16.00 13.06
CA PRO A 84 23.40 -15.48 11.95
C PRO A 84 23.66 -16.21 10.63
N ARG A 85 24.88 -16.75 10.44
CA ARG A 85 25.30 -17.46 9.23
C ARG A 85 25.02 -18.96 9.25
N THR A 86 24.49 -19.49 10.35
CA THR A 86 24.18 -20.92 10.44
C THR A 86 22.95 -21.23 9.59
N SER A 87 23.07 -22.16 8.66
CA SER A 87 21.98 -22.61 7.80
C SER A 87 21.05 -23.54 8.60
N PHE A 88 19.78 -23.18 8.65
CA PHE A 88 18.71 -23.96 9.25
C PHE A 88 17.53 -24.00 8.27
N THR A 89 16.80 -25.10 8.23
CA THR A 89 15.57 -25.18 7.42
C THR A 89 14.48 -24.27 8.01
N GLU A 90 13.45 -23.94 7.22
CA GLU A 90 12.34 -23.10 7.73
C GLU A 90 11.62 -23.73 8.93
N GLU A 91 11.48 -25.05 8.94
CA GLU A 91 10.89 -25.81 10.04
C GLU A 91 11.73 -25.73 11.31
N GLU A 92 13.04 -25.91 11.19
CA GLU A 92 14.00 -25.79 12.28
C GLU A 92 14.05 -24.37 12.85
N LEU A 93 14.05 -23.36 11.99
CA LEU A 93 13.97 -21.97 12.44
C LEU A 93 12.66 -21.73 13.19
N ASN A 94 11.54 -22.27 12.71
CA ASN A 94 10.26 -22.11 13.38
C ASN A 94 10.21 -22.80 14.75
N THR A 95 10.81 -23.98 14.92
CA THR A 95 10.91 -24.63 16.25
C THR A 95 11.83 -23.85 17.18
N ILE A 96 13.01 -23.44 16.70
CA ILE A 96 13.97 -22.62 17.46
C ILE A 96 13.33 -21.31 17.90
N PHE A 97 12.61 -20.59 17.03
CA PHE A 97 12.08 -19.28 17.38
C PHE A 97 10.73 -19.31 18.13
N LYS A 98 10.01 -20.44 18.15
CA LYS A 98 8.82 -20.62 19.00
C LYS A 98 9.15 -20.74 20.49
N GLN A 99 10.37 -21.12 20.85
CA GLN A 99 10.79 -21.25 22.26
C GLN A 99 10.73 -19.92 23.04
N ARG A 100 10.74 -19.98 24.37
CA ARG A 100 10.74 -18.77 25.24
C ARG A 100 12.12 -18.14 25.46
N ASN A 101 13.21 -18.86 25.22
CA ASN A 101 14.57 -18.39 25.48
C ASN A 101 15.02 -17.30 24.49
N LEU A 102 14.93 -16.03 24.92
CA LEU A 102 15.33 -14.88 24.11
C LEU A 102 16.82 -14.87 23.76
N ARG A 103 17.67 -15.36 24.66
CA ARG A 103 19.13 -15.34 24.48
C ARG A 103 19.56 -16.23 23.31
N LEU A 104 18.91 -17.37 23.14
CA LEU A 104 19.17 -18.25 22.00
C LEU A 104 18.69 -17.59 20.69
N LYS A 105 17.54 -16.92 20.68
CA LYS A 105 17.07 -16.18 19.50
C LYS A 105 18.04 -15.07 19.10
N TYR A 106 18.54 -14.31 20.08
CA TYR A 106 19.55 -13.27 19.88
C TYR A 106 20.85 -13.84 19.32
N LYS A 107 21.30 -15.00 19.83
CA LYS A 107 22.50 -15.67 19.31
C LYS A 107 22.31 -16.11 17.85
N VAL A 108 21.20 -16.78 17.54
CA VAL A 108 20.88 -17.26 16.18
C VAL A 108 20.69 -16.11 15.21
N LEU A 109 20.10 -14.99 15.63
CA LEU A 109 19.93 -13.81 14.78
C LEU A 109 21.13 -12.86 14.81
N GLY A 110 22.14 -13.13 15.62
CA GLY A 110 23.30 -12.24 15.77
C GLY A 110 22.94 -10.83 16.26
N THR A 111 21.86 -10.67 17.04
CA THR A 111 21.38 -9.36 17.51
C THR A 111 21.35 -9.28 19.03
N THR A 112 21.18 -8.07 19.57
CA THR A 112 21.02 -7.82 21.01
C THR A 112 19.75 -7.03 21.30
N GLY A 113 19.25 -7.09 22.53
CA GLY A 113 18.07 -6.34 22.94
C GLY A 113 18.21 -4.81 22.77
N ASN A 114 19.43 -4.28 22.86
CA ASN A 114 19.68 -2.85 22.62
C ASN A 114 19.64 -2.49 21.14
N GLN A 115 20.20 -3.33 20.27
CA GLN A 115 20.13 -3.12 18.81
C GLN A 115 18.68 -3.18 18.30
N LEU A 116 17.84 -4.04 18.89
CA LEU A 116 16.41 -4.14 18.53
C LEU A 116 15.59 -2.88 18.84
N LYS A 117 16.12 -1.96 19.65
CA LYS A 117 15.45 -0.67 19.92
C LYS A 117 15.64 0.33 18.78
N ASP A 118 16.64 0.12 17.93
CA ASP A 118 16.93 0.98 16.79
C ASP A 118 16.36 0.36 15.50
N SER A 119 15.32 1.00 14.97
CA SER A 119 14.66 0.54 13.74
C SER A 119 15.57 0.48 12.52
N LEU A 120 16.60 1.34 12.43
CA LEU A 120 17.53 1.36 11.31
C LEU A 120 18.51 0.19 11.37
N ILE A 121 19.00 -0.15 12.56
CA ILE A 121 19.88 -1.30 12.76
C ILE A 121 19.11 -2.59 12.42
N VAL A 122 17.88 -2.72 12.93
CA VAL A 122 17.01 -3.86 12.63
C VAL A 122 16.78 -4.01 11.13
N ASP A 123 16.49 -2.91 10.42
CA ASP A 123 16.27 -2.95 8.97
C ASP A 123 17.52 -3.32 8.19
N ARG A 124 18.70 -2.76 8.56
CA ARG A 124 19.98 -3.13 7.93
C ARG A 124 20.28 -4.61 8.09
N ASP A 125 20.04 -5.18 9.27
CA ASP A 125 20.26 -6.60 9.52
C ASP A 125 19.24 -7.47 8.77
N VAL A 126 17.98 -7.01 8.66
CA VAL A 126 16.97 -7.63 7.81
C VAL A 126 17.40 -7.65 6.34
N ILE A 127 17.95 -6.56 5.80
CA ILE A 127 18.46 -6.52 4.43
C ILE A 127 19.53 -7.61 4.21
N LYS A 128 20.48 -7.77 5.14
CA LYS A 128 21.52 -8.82 5.06
C LYS A 128 20.94 -10.24 5.02
N TYR A 129 19.80 -10.47 5.67
CA TYR A 129 19.09 -11.75 5.60
C TYR A 129 18.37 -11.94 4.27
N LEU A 130 17.74 -10.89 3.75
CA LEU A 130 17.04 -10.92 2.47
C LEU A 130 18.00 -11.10 1.28
N GLU A 131 19.21 -10.52 1.34
CA GLU A 131 20.28 -10.76 0.35
C GLU A 131 20.68 -12.24 0.23
N ARG A 132 20.39 -13.05 1.26
CA ARG A 132 20.65 -14.50 1.30
C ARG A 132 19.39 -15.35 1.10
N ASP A 133 18.27 -14.72 0.72
CA ASP A 133 16.91 -15.31 0.70
C ASP A 133 16.48 -15.96 2.04
N GLU A 134 17.07 -15.56 3.16
CA GLU A 134 16.74 -16.06 4.51
C GLU A 134 15.53 -15.30 5.10
N VAL A 135 14.40 -15.34 4.38
CA VAL A 135 13.17 -14.60 4.71
C VAL A 135 12.66 -14.93 6.11
N THR A 136 12.73 -16.19 6.52
CA THR A 136 12.26 -16.62 7.85
C THR A 136 13.02 -15.92 8.98
N LYS A 137 14.36 -15.82 8.88
CA LYS A 137 15.18 -15.10 9.87
C LYS A 137 14.85 -13.61 9.88
N ALA A 138 14.70 -13.00 8.70
CA ALA A 138 14.32 -11.59 8.56
C ALA A 138 12.97 -11.29 9.26
N VAL A 139 11.96 -12.13 9.01
CA VAL A 139 10.63 -12.00 9.64
C VAL A 139 10.72 -12.16 11.15
N TRP A 140 11.49 -13.12 11.65
CA TRP A 140 11.67 -13.31 13.09
C TRP A 140 12.42 -12.15 13.76
N LEU A 141 13.41 -11.57 13.09
CA LEU A 141 14.10 -10.37 13.57
C LEU A 141 13.13 -9.18 13.71
N ALA A 142 12.32 -8.91 12.67
CA ALA A 142 11.29 -7.87 12.73
C ALA A 142 10.25 -8.15 13.84
N ARG A 143 9.85 -9.42 14.03
CA ARG A 143 8.93 -9.83 15.11
C ARG A 143 9.51 -9.54 16.50
N LEU A 144 10.81 -9.74 16.71
CA LEU A 144 11.47 -9.47 18.00
C LEU A 144 11.59 -7.98 18.29
N ALA A 145 11.79 -7.14 17.26
CA ALA A 145 11.87 -5.69 17.39
C ALA A 145 10.53 -5.01 17.73
N ARG A 146 9.40 -5.74 17.66
CA ARG A 146 8.06 -5.22 17.95
C ARG A 146 7.79 -3.93 17.14
N TYR A 147 7.39 -2.84 17.80
CA TYR A 147 7.08 -1.56 17.15
C TYR A 147 8.25 -0.98 16.34
N GLN A 148 9.50 -1.22 16.77
CA GLN A 148 10.70 -0.79 16.05
C GLN A 148 10.93 -1.61 14.77
N GLY A 149 10.26 -2.75 14.63
CA GLY A 149 10.32 -3.61 13.45
C GLY A 149 9.40 -3.19 12.30
N ILE A 150 8.56 -2.15 12.43
CA ILE A 150 7.59 -1.78 11.38
C ILE A 150 8.27 -1.41 10.06
N PHE A 151 9.44 -0.77 10.13
CA PHE A 151 10.22 -0.39 8.96
C PHE A 151 10.79 -1.63 8.26
N ALA A 152 11.37 -2.54 9.04
CA ALA A 152 11.85 -3.84 8.59
C ALA A 152 10.74 -4.70 7.96
N TYR A 153 9.53 -4.69 8.53
CA TYR A 153 8.38 -5.33 7.89
C TYR A 153 8.07 -4.76 6.51
N GLY A 154 8.14 -3.44 6.35
CA GLY A 154 8.00 -2.80 5.04
C GLY A 154 9.05 -3.26 4.04
N THR A 155 10.30 -3.42 4.47
CA THR A 155 11.42 -3.91 3.64
C THR A 155 11.23 -5.36 3.22
N ILE A 156 10.87 -6.25 4.16
CA ILE A 156 10.56 -7.66 3.86
C ILE A 156 9.37 -7.75 2.92
N LEU A 157 8.32 -6.95 3.15
CA LEU A 157 7.14 -6.93 2.29
C LEU A 157 7.49 -6.51 0.86
N LYS A 158 8.33 -5.47 0.71
CA LYS A 158 8.83 -5.02 -0.60
C LYS A 158 9.62 -6.13 -1.29
N TYR A 159 10.52 -6.81 -0.57
CA TYR A 159 11.29 -7.94 -1.11
C TYR A 159 10.37 -9.07 -1.61
N LEU A 160 9.38 -9.47 -0.82
CA LEU A 160 8.43 -10.51 -1.19
C LEU A 160 7.62 -10.13 -2.45
N LEU A 161 7.22 -8.87 -2.58
CA LEU A 161 6.45 -8.38 -3.72
C LEU A 161 7.30 -8.31 -5.00
N ILE A 162 8.57 -7.91 -4.90
CA ILE A 162 9.51 -7.91 -6.04
C ILE A 162 9.75 -9.34 -6.55
N HIS A 163 9.82 -10.33 -5.66
CA HIS A 163 9.98 -11.74 -6.00
C HIS A 163 8.64 -12.45 -6.24
N GLU A 164 7.55 -11.70 -6.43
CA GLU A 164 6.21 -12.21 -6.74
C GLU A 164 5.64 -13.21 -5.70
N LYS A 165 6.19 -13.24 -4.49
CA LYS A 165 5.74 -14.08 -3.35
C LYS A 165 4.49 -13.47 -2.68
N PHE A 166 3.41 -13.22 -3.44
CA PHE A 166 2.21 -12.48 -2.99
C PHE A 166 1.47 -13.08 -1.80
N ASN A 167 1.37 -14.41 -1.74
CA ASN A 167 0.68 -15.09 -0.63
C ASN A 167 1.45 -14.88 0.68
N ALA A 168 2.79 -14.97 0.62
CA ALA A 168 3.66 -14.66 1.75
C ALA A 168 3.57 -13.19 2.16
N ALA A 169 3.49 -12.26 1.18
CA ALA A 169 3.31 -10.84 1.44
C ALA A 169 2.00 -10.54 2.19
N LEU A 170 0.86 -11.13 1.76
CA LEU A 170 -0.42 -10.98 2.44
C LEU A 170 -0.42 -11.62 3.84
N SER A 171 0.20 -12.80 3.98
CA SER A 171 0.37 -13.47 5.27
C SER A 171 1.18 -12.59 6.24
N LEU A 172 2.30 -12.03 5.78
CA LEU A 172 3.13 -11.11 6.55
C LEU A 172 2.35 -9.87 6.98
N PHE A 173 1.57 -9.26 6.08
CA PHE A 173 0.75 -8.11 6.40
C PHE A 173 -0.30 -8.42 7.48
N ASN A 174 -0.96 -9.57 7.39
CA ASN A 174 -1.90 -10.02 8.42
C ASN A 174 -1.20 -10.30 9.76
N ASP A 175 0.03 -10.80 9.72
CA ASP A 175 0.86 -11.04 10.90
C ASP A 175 1.22 -9.75 11.65
N ILE A 176 1.52 -8.65 10.93
CA ILE A 176 1.73 -7.32 11.53
C ILE A 176 0.51 -6.94 12.39
N LYS A 177 -0.69 -7.11 11.82
CA LYS A 177 -1.96 -6.79 12.51
C LYS A 177 -2.21 -7.69 13.71
N LYS A 178 -2.01 -9.01 13.58
CA LYS A 178 -2.20 -9.98 14.68
C LYS A 178 -1.29 -9.70 15.87
N ARG A 179 -0.13 -9.07 15.65
CA ARG A 179 0.84 -8.73 16.69
C ARG A 179 0.58 -7.37 17.35
N GLY A 180 -0.56 -6.75 17.08
CA GLY A 180 -0.94 -5.46 17.66
C GLY A 180 -0.15 -4.27 17.08
N GLN A 181 0.58 -4.47 16.00
CA GLN A 181 1.24 -3.40 15.27
C GLN A 181 0.26 -2.83 14.24
N ARG A 182 0.22 -1.51 14.11
CA ARG A 182 -0.62 -0.82 13.13
C ARG A 182 0.21 -0.60 11.86
N PRO A 183 -0.18 -1.18 10.71
CA PRO A 183 0.43 -0.83 9.44
C PRO A 183 0.24 0.68 9.19
N ASN A 184 1.33 1.40 8.98
CA ASN A 184 1.28 2.82 8.62
C ASN A 184 1.04 3.00 7.12
N GLY A 185 0.82 4.25 6.68
CA GLY A 185 0.64 4.56 5.26
C GLY A 185 1.78 4.04 4.37
N ARG A 186 3.03 4.01 4.86
CA ARG A 186 4.17 3.45 4.12
C ARG A 186 3.98 1.95 3.82
N VAL A 187 3.61 1.14 4.82
CA VAL A 187 3.40 -0.30 4.63
C VAL A 187 2.23 -0.56 3.68
N LEU A 188 1.15 0.20 3.78
CA LEU A 188 0.01 0.13 2.85
C LEU A 188 0.43 0.47 1.41
N ASN A 189 1.18 1.54 1.23
CA ASN A 189 1.68 1.95 -0.08
C ASN A 189 2.61 0.89 -0.69
N ILE A 190 3.52 0.30 0.10
CA ILE A 190 4.37 -0.82 -0.36
C ILE A 190 3.51 -1.99 -0.82
N LEU A 191 2.51 -2.38 -0.03
CA LEU A 191 1.61 -3.48 -0.36
C LEU A 191 0.90 -3.21 -1.70
N PHE A 192 0.15 -2.11 -1.80
CA PHE A 192 -0.65 -1.82 -2.99
C PHE A 192 0.21 -1.60 -4.23
N ASN A 193 1.33 -0.89 -4.11
CA ASN A 193 2.23 -0.64 -5.24
C ASN A 193 2.88 -1.93 -5.76
N GLY A 194 3.25 -2.87 -4.86
CA GLY A 194 3.80 -4.16 -5.30
C GLY A 194 2.78 -4.98 -6.10
N PHE A 195 1.50 -4.96 -5.73
CA PHE A 195 0.45 -5.57 -6.55
C PHE A 195 0.18 -4.77 -7.84
N ALA A 196 0.27 -3.44 -7.79
CA ALA A 196 0.01 -2.58 -8.95
C ALA A 196 1.05 -2.74 -10.06
N ASN A 197 2.29 -3.04 -9.71
CA ASN A 197 3.41 -3.21 -10.65
C ASN A 197 3.65 -4.68 -11.04
N TYR A 198 2.82 -5.60 -10.53
CA TYR A 198 2.92 -7.01 -10.88
C TYR A 198 2.70 -7.25 -12.37
N GLY A 199 3.65 -7.92 -13.06
CA GLY A 199 3.55 -8.19 -14.49
C GLY A 199 3.74 -6.95 -15.37
N GLU A 200 4.47 -5.93 -14.89
CA GLU A 200 4.85 -4.75 -15.69
C GLU A 200 6.02 -5.04 -16.67
N GLY A 201 6.55 -6.28 -16.68
CA GLY A 201 7.43 -6.83 -17.72
C GLY A 201 6.68 -7.69 -18.75
N ASP A 202 7.35 -8.03 -19.87
CA ASP A 202 6.86 -8.55 -21.17
C ASP A 202 5.84 -9.72 -21.21
N MET A 203 5.33 -10.18 -20.07
CA MET A 203 4.23 -11.14 -20.00
C MET A 203 2.92 -10.45 -19.58
N GLU A 204 2.15 -10.04 -20.58
CA GLU A 204 0.79 -9.49 -20.48
C GLU A 204 -0.26 -10.48 -19.91
N THR A 205 0.17 -11.64 -19.40
CA THR A 205 -0.70 -12.80 -19.14
C THR A 205 -0.98 -13.09 -17.67
N VAL A 206 -0.22 -12.53 -16.72
CA VAL A 206 -0.41 -12.92 -15.31
C VAL A 206 -1.48 -12.08 -14.61
N LYS A 207 -2.68 -12.65 -14.54
CA LYS A 207 -3.84 -12.05 -13.88
C LYS A 207 -3.69 -12.14 -12.37
N ILE A 208 -3.84 -11.01 -11.67
CA ILE A 208 -4.03 -11.00 -10.22
C ILE A 208 -5.36 -11.74 -9.94
N SER A 209 -5.30 -12.77 -9.10
CA SER A 209 -6.51 -13.52 -8.70
C SER A 209 -7.54 -12.59 -8.04
N GLY A 210 -8.81 -12.75 -8.40
CA GLY A 210 -9.91 -11.92 -7.87
C GLY A 210 -9.94 -11.90 -6.34
N SER A 211 -9.70 -13.03 -5.69
CA SER A 211 -9.68 -13.11 -4.21
C SER A 211 -8.60 -12.24 -3.57
N LYS A 212 -7.44 -12.08 -4.23
CA LYS A 212 -6.38 -11.18 -3.77
C LYS A 212 -6.81 -9.73 -3.92
N VAL A 213 -7.46 -9.39 -5.02
CA VAL A 213 -8.00 -8.04 -5.27
C VAL A 213 -9.04 -7.66 -4.21
N ASP A 214 -9.98 -8.57 -3.91
CA ASP A 214 -11.00 -8.38 -2.88
C ASP A 214 -10.37 -8.24 -1.48
N SER A 215 -9.30 -8.99 -1.22
CA SER A 215 -8.52 -8.87 0.02
C SER A 215 -7.86 -7.49 0.15
N LEU A 216 -7.26 -6.97 -0.92
CA LEU A 216 -6.66 -5.63 -0.92
C LEU A 216 -7.71 -4.54 -0.71
N TYR A 217 -8.87 -4.68 -1.34
CA TYR A 217 -9.98 -3.76 -1.15
C TYR A 217 -10.47 -3.77 0.31
N SER A 218 -10.66 -4.96 0.89
CA SER A 218 -11.03 -5.11 2.31
C SER A 218 -9.98 -4.52 3.26
N ILE A 219 -8.69 -4.66 2.93
CA ILE A 219 -7.60 -4.04 3.69
C ILE A 219 -7.71 -2.51 3.63
N PHE A 220 -7.96 -1.94 2.46
CA PHE A 220 -8.13 -0.50 2.29
C PHE A 220 -9.32 0.04 3.08
N LEU A 221 -10.49 -0.58 2.97
CA LEU A 221 -11.70 -0.15 3.69
C LEU A 221 -11.47 -0.19 5.21
N ARG A 222 -10.86 -1.25 5.73
CA ARG A 222 -10.54 -1.34 7.15
C ARG A 222 -9.49 -0.30 7.58
N ALA A 223 -8.51 0.01 6.73
CA ALA A 223 -7.55 1.08 7.02
C ALA A 223 -8.22 2.46 7.04
N LEU A 224 -9.20 2.68 6.16
CA LEU A 224 -10.00 3.90 6.12
C LEU A 224 -10.81 4.09 7.42
N GLU A 225 -11.35 3.01 7.99
CA GLU A 225 -12.08 3.02 9.26
C GLU A 225 -11.17 3.17 10.48
N THR A 226 -10.07 2.41 10.53
CA THR A 226 -9.25 2.27 11.76
C THR A 226 -8.12 3.28 11.89
N SER A 227 -7.54 3.72 10.77
CA SER A 227 -6.40 4.62 10.72
C SER A 227 -6.55 5.62 9.56
N PRO A 228 -7.61 6.47 9.59
CA PRO A 228 -7.94 7.36 8.48
C PRO A 228 -6.81 8.31 8.10
N ALA A 229 -5.99 8.75 9.07
CA ALA A 229 -4.87 9.66 8.86
C ALA A 229 -3.72 9.05 8.03
N ASP A 230 -3.60 7.72 8.01
CA ASP A 230 -2.56 7.00 7.26
C ASP A 230 -2.95 6.76 5.79
N VAL A 231 -4.21 7.02 5.43
CA VAL A 231 -4.74 6.80 4.08
C VAL A 231 -4.77 8.12 3.30
N SER A 232 -4.37 8.05 2.04
CA SER A 232 -4.27 9.20 1.14
C SER A 232 -4.71 8.83 -0.28
N ILE A 233 -4.91 9.83 -1.12
CA ILE A 233 -5.25 9.64 -2.54
C ILE A 233 -4.24 8.77 -3.31
N VAL A 234 -2.98 8.73 -2.88
CA VAL A 234 -1.96 7.85 -3.48
C VAL A 234 -2.37 6.38 -3.38
N HIS A 235 -2.89 5.97 -2.22
CA HIS A 235 -3.35 4.60 -1.99
C HIS A 235 -4.55 4.24 -2.89
N VAL A 236 -5.48 5.18 -3.03
CA VAL A 236 -6.62 5.06 -3.95
C VAL A 236 -6.13 4.86 -5.38
N ASN A 237 -5.25 5.74 -5.86
CA ASN A 237 -4.71 5.70 -7.22
C ASN A 237 -3.97 4.38 -7.49
N THR A 238 -3.19 3.89 -6.53
CA THR A 238 -2.54 2.56 -6.66
C THR A 238 -3.56 1.42 -6.70
N LEU A 239 -4.63 1.48 -5.91
CA LEU A 239 -5.65 0.44 -5.89
C LEU A 239 -6.51 0.44 -7.17
N LEU A 240 -6.81 1.62 -7.71
CA LEU A 240 -7.44 1.76 -9.03
C LEU A 240 -6.57 1.15 -10.14
N LYS A 241 -5.23 1.36 -10.11
CA LYS A 241 -4.29 0.69 -11.03
C LYS A 241 -4.41 -0.84 -10.87
N VAL A 242 -4.46 -1.38 -9.65
CA VAL A 242 -4.66 -2.82 -9.41
C VAL A 242 -5.98 -3.32 -10.01
N PHE A 243 -7.09 -2.63 -9.77
CA PHE A 243 -8.40 -3.01 -10.29
C PHE A 243 -8.47 -2.99 -11.81
N ARG A 244 -7.86 -1.99 -12.44
CA ARG A 244 -7.74 -1.91 -13.90
C ARG A 244 -6.99 -3.13 -14.46
N ARG A 245 -5.85 -3.48 -13.86
CA ARG A 245 -5.05 -4.64 -14.28
C ARG A 245 -5.79 -5.96 -14.08
N ALA A 246 -6.55 -6.06 -12.99
CA ALA A 246 -7.39 -7.22 -12.71
C ALA A 246 -8.67 -7.29 -13.56
N LYS A 247 -8.94 -6.28 -14.42
CA LYS A 247 -10.19 -6.13 -15.18
C LYS A 247 -11.42 -6.19 -14.26
N LYS A 248 -11.34 -5.51 -13.11
CA LYS A 248 -12.42 -5.39 -12.10
C LYS A 248 -12.92 -3.95 -11.97
N PRO A 249 -13.49 -3.37 -13.04
CA PRO A 249 -13.93 -1.99 -13.01
C PRO A 249 -15.15 -1.75 -12.09
N ASP A 250 -15.95 -2.77 -11.76
CA ASP A 250 -17.01 -2.67 -10.73
C ASP A 250 -16.45 -2.23 -9.37
N LEU A 251 -15.30 -2.79 -8.98
CA LEU A 251 -14.62 -2.40 -7.74
C LEU A 251 -14.03 -1.00 -7.83
N ALA A 252 -13.59 -0.58 -9.00
CA ALA A 252 -13.10 0.79 -9.23
C ALA A 252 -14.22 1.82 -9.04
N ILE A 253 -15.41 1.57 -9.58
CA ILE A 253 -16.60 2.41 -9.38
C ILE A 253 -16.97 2.46 -7.90
N LYS A 254 -17.10 1.29 -7.24
CA LYS A 254 -17.42 1.22 -5.80
C LYS A 254 -16.41 1.97 -4.93
N LEU A 255 -15.12 1.82 -5.21
CA LEU A 255 -14.06 2.52 -4.48
C LEU A 255 -14.21 4.04 -4.65
N TYR A 256 -14.40 4.51 -5.89
CA TYR A 256 -14.56 5.92 -6.17
C TYR A 256 -15.80 6.51 -5.47
N ASP A 257 -16.94 5.84 -5.55
CA ASP A 257 -18.18 6.29 -4.90
C ASP A 257 -18.03 6.32 -3.36
N ASN A 258 -17.35 5.33 -2.77
CA ASN A 258 -17.04 5.31 -1.34
C ASN A 258 -16.14 6.48 -0.91
N ILE A 259 -15.14 6.82 -1.73
CA ILE A 259 -14.24 7.95 -1.46
C ILE A 259 -15.01 9.26 -1.51
N LEU A 260 -15.88 9.43 -2.51
CA LEU A 260 -16.73 10.61 -2.59
C LEU A 260 -17.69 10.73 -1.40
N ALA A 261 -18.30 9.62 -0.99
CA ALA A 261 -19.18 9.58 0.17
C ALA A 261 -18.45 9.95 1.47
N SER A 262 -17.16 9.61 1.59
CA SER A 262 -16.36 9.96 2.76
C SER A 262 -16.17 11.47 2.96
N LYS A 263 -16.29 12.29 1.89
CA LYS A 263 -16.06 13.74 1.88
C LYS A 263 -14.73 14.19 2.51
N ARG A 264 -13.74 13.30 2.57
CA ARG A 264 -12.44 13.58 3.18
C ARG A 264 -11.53 14.35 2.23
N ARG A 265 -10.92 15.42 2.74
CA ARG A 265 -10.02 16.28 1.94
C ARG A 265 -8.78 15.52 1.45
N GLU A 266 -8.23 14.63 2.27
CA GLU A 266 -7.02 13.84 1.94
C GLU A 266 -7.24 12.81 0.82
N LEU A 267 -8.51 12.50 0.54
CA LEU A 267 -8.93 11.52 -0.47
C LEU A 267 -9.62 12.18 -1.66
N ARG A 268 -9.49 13.50 -1.80
CA ARG A 268 -10.06 14.20 -2.95
C ARG A 268 -9.47 13.63 -4.25
N PRO A 269 -10.32 13.24 -5.23
CA PRO A 269 -9.87 12.78 -6.55
C PRO A 269 -8.94 13.79 -7.22
N ASP A 270 -7.84 13.29 -7.77
CA ASP A 270 -6.88 14.06 -8.55
C ASP A 270 -6.87 13.61 -10.04
N VAL A 271 -6.03 14.25 -10.85
CA VAL A 271 -5.88 13.95 -12.29
C VAL A 271 -5.60 12.46 -12.52
N ARG A 272 -4.79 11.86 -11.65
CA ARG A 272 -4.41 10.45 -11.75
C ARG A 272 -5.56 9.53 -11.39
N THR A 273 -6.40 9.89 -10.41
CA THR A 273 -7.64 9.17 -10.08
C THR A 273 -8.54 9.07 -11.31
N TYR A 274 -8.82 10.20 -11.96
CA TYR A 274 -9.65 10.21 -13.16
C TYR A 274 -9.04 9.42 -14.31
N THR A 275 -7.72 9.54 -14.52
CA THR A 275 -7.01 8.79 -15.56
C THR A 275 -7.14 7.28 -15.38
N GLU A 276 -6.95 6.78 -14.16
CA GLU A 276 -7.12 5.35 -13.86
C GLU A 276 -8.59 4.91 -13.95
N MET A 277 -9.54 5.75 -13.54
CA MET A 277 -10.97 5.49 -13.69
C MET A 277 -11.37 5.30 -15.15
N PHE A 278 -11.06 6.25 -16.04
CA PHE A 278 -11.38 6.12 -17.47
C PHE A 278 -10.69 4.91 -18.11
N SER A 279 -9.43 4.66 -17.73
CA SER A 279 -8.68 3.51 -18.22
C SER A 279 -9.29 2.17 -17.77
N SER A 280 -9.91 2.14 -16.58
CA SER A 280 -10.65 1.00 -16.04
C SER A 280 -11.98 0.80 -16.77
N LEU A 281 -12.78 1.87 -16.92
CA LEU A 281 -14.08 1.86 -17.61
C LEU A 281 -13.98 1.43 -19.08
N ARG A 282 -12.87 1.75 -19.76
CA ARG A 282 -12.56 1.26 -21.12
C ARG A 282 -12.64 -0.27 -21.24
N SER A 283 -12.32 -0.99 -20.17
CA SER A 283 -12.27 -2.46 -20.16
C SER A 283 -13.53 -3.09 -19.56
N TYR A 284 -14.56 -2.28 -19.25
CA TYR A 284 -15.84 -2.74 -18.72
C TYR A 284 -16.64 -3.49 -19.79
N THR A 285 -17.13 -4.68 -19.44
CA THR A 285 -17.89 -5.55 -20.36
C THR A 285 -19.28 -5.96 -19.89
N PRO A 286 -19.61 -6.05 -18.58
CA PRO A 286 -20.94 -6.50 -18.16
C PRO A 286 -22.09 -5.63 -18.66
N ASP A 287 -21.91 -4.30 -18.61
CA ASP A 287 -22.88 -3.30 -19.04
C ASP A 287 -22.13 -2.05 -19.52
N PHE A 288 -21.98 -1.93 -20.83
CA PHE A 288 -21.23 -0.83 -21.40
C PHE A 288 -21.99 0.52 -21.30
N LYS A 289 -23.33 0.51 -21.17
CA LYS A 289 -24.12 1.74 -21.00
C LYS A 289 -23.75 2.43 -19.70
N THR A 290 -23.77 1.72 -18.58
CA THR A 290 -23.37 2.29 -17.28
C THR A 290 -21.91 2.74 -17.26
N ALA A 291 -21.01 2.03 -17.95
CA ALA A 291 -19.62 2.45 -18.05
C ALA A 291 -19.47 3.80 -18.77
N VAL A 292 -20.19 4.02 -19.88
CA VAL A 292 -20.17 5.28 -20.62
C VAL A 292 -20.86 6.40 -19.84
N GLN A 293 -22.02 6.13 -19.23
CA GLN A 293 -22.73 7.09 -18.37
C GLN A 293 -21.84 7.54 -17.21
N LYS A 294 -21.14 6.59 -16.56
CA LYS A 294 -20.21 6.93 -15.49
C LYS A 294 -19.02 7.73 -16.00
N ALA A 295 -18.48 7.42 -17.19
CA ALA A 295 -17.40 8.20 -17.79
C ALA A 295 -17.83 9.65 -18.05
N GLU A 296 -19.03 9.86 -18.58
CA GLU A 296 -19.60 11.19 -18.82
C GLU A 296 -19.90 11.94 -17.51
N GLU A 297 -20.49 11.29 -16.50
CA GLU A 297 -20.70 11.86 -15.16
C GLU A 297 -19.38 12.35 -14.53
N LEU A 298 -18.35 11.50 -14.56
CA LEU A 298 -17.02 11.80 -14.03
C LEU A 298 -16.38 12.98 -14.77
N PHE A 299 -16.50 13.01 -16.09
CA PHE A 299 -15.92 14.07 -16.90
C PHE A 299 -16.62 15.42 -16.72
N ALA A 300 -17.96 15.43 -16.63
CA ALA A 300 -18.73 16.63 -16.31
C ALA A 300 -18.35 17.21 -14.94
N ARG A 301 -18.17 16.34 -13.93
CA ARG A 301 -17.71 16.75 -12.60
C ARG A 301 -16.30 17.32 -12.64
N LEU A 302 -15.39 16.63 -13.33
CA LEU A 302 -13.99 17.05 -13.49
C LEU A 302 -13.89 18.44 -14.11
N GLN A 303 -14.66 18.72 -15.16
CA GLN A 303 -14.64 20.02 -15.82
C GLN A 303 -15.09 21.16 -14.90
N LYS A 304 -16.02 20.90 -13.98
CA LYS A 304 -16.49 21.87 -12.97
C LYS A 304 -15.53 22.04 -11.80
N ASP A 305 -14.62 21.09 -11.57
CA ASP A 305 -13.63 21.20 -10.49
C ASP A 305 -12.49 22.17 -10.89
N PRO A 306 -12.24 23.26 -10.14
CA PRO A 306 -11.15 24.19 -10.43
C PRO A 306 -9.77 23.66 -10.01
N LEU A 307 -9.70 22.68 -9.10
CA LEU A 307 -8.44 22.21 -8.53
C LEU A 307 -7.77 21.12 -9.37
N VAL A 308 -8.54 20.43 -10.21
CA VAL A 308 -8.00 19.39 -11.08
C VAL A 308 -7.62 20.00 -12.43
N LYS A 309 -6.32 20.06 -12.70
CA LYS A 309 -5.79 20.53 -13.99
C LYS A 309 -5.87 19.40 -15.01
N ILE A 310 -6.76 19.56 -15.99
CA ILE A 310 -6.89 18.60 -17.10
C ILE A 310 -5.59 18.60 -17.90
N ASP A 311 -5.00 17.42 -18.10
CA ASP A 311 -3.82 17.22 -18.92
C ASP A 311 -4.13 16.35 -20.15
N SER A 312 -3.17 16.27 -21.07
CA SER A 312 -3.30 15.48 -22.28
C SER A 312 -3.54 13.99 -21.98
N GLN A 313 -2.88 13.45 -20.96
CA GLN A 313 -2.97 12.03 -20.62
C GLN A 313 -4.37 11.64 -20.13
N LEU A 314 -5.00 12.48 -19.32
CA LEU A 314 -6.37 12.29 -18.87
C LEU A 314 -7.33 12.30 -20.06
N ILE A 315 -7.25 13.30 -20.95
CA ILE A 315 -8.12 13.35 -22.13
C ILE A 315 -7.92 12.12 -23.02
N ARG A 316 -6.68 11.66 -23.19
CA ARG A 316 -6.39 10.43 -23.92
C ARG A 316 -7.08 9.22 -23.28
N SER A 317 -7.09 9.12 -21.95
CA SER A 317 -7.77 8.03 -21.24
C SER A 317 -9.30 8.11 -21.38
N TYR A 318 -9.87 9.31 -21.29
CA TYR A 318 -11.30 9.56 -21.50
C TYR A 318 -11.74 9.24 -22.93
N SER A 319 -11.04 9.77 -23.95
CA SER A 319 -11.35 9.48 -25.35
C SER A 319 -11.22 8.00 -25.69
N SER A 320 -10.32 7.27 -25.01
CA SER A 320 -10.16 5.82 -25.20
C SER A 320 -11.41 5.02 -24.87
N VAL A 321 -12.27 5.48 -23.94
CA VAL A 321 -13.53 4.79 -23.62
C VAL A 321 -14.40 4.69 -24.88
N PHE A 322 -14.41 5.76 -25.68
CA PHE A 322 -15.21 5.87 -26.90
C PHE A 322 -14.50 5.27 -28.12
N VAL A 323 -13.20 5.53 -28.31
CA VAL A 323 -12.40 5.04 -29.46
C VAL A 323 -12.38 3.51 -29.56
N PHE A 324 -12.41 2.80 -28.43
CA PHE A 324 -12.38 1.33 -28.39
C PHE A 324 -13.76 0.69 -28.24
N ALA A 325 -14.83 1.49 -28.31
CA ALA A 325 -16.19 1.00 -28.35
C ALA A 325 -16.46 0.26 -29.67
N ASN A 326 -17.27 -0.80 -29.58
CA ASN A 326 -17.79 -1.54 -30.72
C ASN A 326 -19.06 -0.87 -31.29
N ASP A 327 -19.32 0.40 -30.96
CA ASP A 327 -20.51 1.17 -31.37
C ASP A 327 -20.10 2.39 -32.21
N PRO A 328 -20.60 2.54 -33.45
CA PRO A 328 -20.28 3.68 -34.31
C PRO A 328 -20.75 5.03 -33.74
N ARG A 329 -21.83 5.07 -32.95
CA ARG A 329 -22.32 6.31 -32.31
C ARG A 329 -21.27 6.86 -31.35
N LEU A 330 -20.68 5.98 -30.53
CA LEU A 330 -19.62 6.33 -29.59
C LEU A 330 -18.29 6.65 -30.31
N ASN A 331 -17.97 5.94 -31.38
CA ASN A 331 -16.79 6.26 -32.19
C ASN A 331 -16.90 7.65 -32.87
N ALA A 332 -18.09 8.04 -33.32
CA ALA A 332 -18.33 9.39 -33.83
C ALA A 332 -18.11 10.45 -32.74
N ARG A 333 -18.62 10.20 -31.52
CA ARG A 333 -18.35 11.03 -30.35
C ARG A 333 -16.86 11.14 -30.02
N ALA A 334 -16.10 10.05 -30.18
CA ALA A 334 -14.65 10.05 -29.98
C ALA A 334 -13.93 11.04 -30.90
N ILE A 335 -14.35 11.15 -32.16
CA ILE A 335 -13.78 12.14 -33.11
C ILE A 335 -14.03 13.55 -32.60
N THR A 336 -15.25 13.86 -32.17
CA THR A 336 -15.56 15.20 -31.61
C THR A 336 -14.66 15.53 -30.44
N ILE A 337 -14.52 14.62 -29.47
CA ILE A 337 -13.63 14.80 -28.31
C ILE A 337 -12.18 15.05 -28.77
N LEU A 338 -11.68 14.24 -29.71
CA LEU A 338 -10.31 14.39 -30.23
C LEU A 338 -10.10 15.73 -30.92
N ARG A 339 -11.06 16.19 -31.73
CA ARG A 339 -10.99 17.48 -32.42
C ARG A 339 -11.02 18.65 -31.44
N GLU A 340 -11.86 18.59 -30.42
CA GLU A 340 -11.98 19.68 -29.44
C GLU A 340 -10.77 19.83 -28.53
N TRP A 341 -10.11 18.73 -28.15
CA TRP A 341 -9.04 18.75 -27.17
C TRP A 341 -7.62 18.69 -27.76
N TYR A 342 -7.45 18.18 -28.98
CA TYR A 342 -6.14 18.08 -29.64
C TYR A 342 -6.07 18.85 -30.94
N ARG A 343 -4.88 19.33 -31.30
CA ARG A 343 -4.59 20.05 -32.56
C ARG A 343 -4.49 19.10 -33.76
N LEU A 344 -5.57 18.39 -34.06
CA LEU A 344 -5.63 17.39 -35.14
C LEU A 344 -6.26 17.92 -36.44
N CYS A 345 -7.07 18.99 -36.34
CA CYS A 345 -7.83 19.53 -37.45
C CYS A 345 -7.91 21.06 -37.43
N THR A 346 -8.33 21.62 -38.56
CA THR A 346 -8.64 23.05 -38.74
C THR A 346 -9.77 23.50 -37.80
N LYS A 347 -9.87 24.80 -37.53
CA LYS A 347 -10.90 25.34 -36.62
C LYS A 347 -12.33 25.10 -37.11
N GLU A 348 -12.53 25.05 -38.42
CA GLU A 348 -13.82 24.81 -39.06
C GLU A 348 -14.30 23.37 -38.82
N ASP A 349 -13.39 22.40 -38.87
CA ASP A 349 -13.69 20.99 -38.69
C ASP A 349 -14.01 20.60 -37.25
N ILE A 350 -13.61 21.41 -36.27
CA ILE A 350 -13.89 21.15 -34.84
C ILE A 350 -15.39 21.04 -34.60
N LYS A 351 -16.18 21.92 -35.22
CA LYS A 351 -17.64 22.00 -35.01
C LYS A 351 -18.43 21.07 -35.94
N LYS A 352 -17.78 20.41 -36.90
CA LYS A 352 -18.47 19.52 -37.84
C LYS A 352 -18.89 18.24 -37.11
N THR A 353 -20.19 17.97 -37.11
CA THR A 353 -20.75 16.71 -36.61
C THR A 353 -20.35 15.56 -37.52
N VAL A 354 -20.07 14.41 -36.93
CA VAL A 354 -19.76 13.19 -37.68
C VAL A 354 -21.05 12.40 -37.86
N ASN A 355 -21.40 12.09 -39.11
CA ASN A 355 -22.55 11.25 -39.40
C ASN A 355 -22.21 9.79 -39.06
N TRP A 356 -22.74 9.30 -37.94
CA TRP A 356 -22.48 7.95 -37.46
C TRP A 356 -23.11 6.85 -38.32
N SER A 357 -24.11 7.17 -39.15
CA SER A 357 -24.79 6.19 -40.02
C SER A 357 -23.95 5.80 -41.24
N LYS A 358 -22.98 6.63 -41.63
CA LYS A 358 -22.07 6.38 -42.76
C LYS A 358 -20.70 5.95 -42.24
N PHE A 359 -20.50 4.65 -42.06
CA PHE A 359 -19.22 4.08 -41.61
C PHE A 359 -18.85 2.81 -42.40
N ASN A 360 -17.55 2.52 -42.43
CA ASN A 360 -17.02 1.31 -43.03
C ASN A 360 -17.23 0.10 -42.09
N LYS A 361 -18.22 -0.74 -42.43
CA LYS A 361 -18.58 -1.94 -41.64
C LYS A 361 -17.41 -2.90 -41.42
N ASN A 362 -16.51 -3.04 -42.40
CA ASN A 362 -15.38 -3.98 -42.31
C ASN A 362 -14.33 -3.55 -41.27
N MET A 363 -14.33 -2.28 -40.86
CA MET A 363 -13.39 -1.76 -39.87
C MET A 363 -13.94 -1.77 -38.44
N LEU A 364 -15.24 -1.99 -38.28
CA LEU A 364 -15.87 -2.07 -36.96
C LEU A 364 -15.76 -3.51 -36.45
N HIS A 365 -15.06 -3.69 -35.32
CA HIS A 365 -15.02 -4.99 -34.66
C HIS A 365 -16.37 -5.28 -34.02
N ASP A 366 -16.89 -6.50 -34.14
CA ASP A 366 -18.00 -6.95 -33.30
C ASP A 366 -17.48 -7.32 -31.92
N GLY A 367 -18.24 -6.98 -30.88
CA GLY A 367 -17.82 -7.17 -29.51
C GLY A 367 -18.82 -6.63 -28.48
N PRO A 368 -18.60 -6.95 -27.19
CA PRO A 368 -19.56 -6.65 -26.13
C PRO A 368 -19.61 -5.17 -25.72
N ARG A 369 -18.67 -4.32 -26.19
CA ARG A 369 -18.63 -2.89 -25.84
C ARG A 369 -19.52 -2.05 -26.77
N LYS A 370 -20.80 -2.39 -26.83
CA LYS A 370 -21.82 -1.67 -27.61
C LYS A 370 -23.02 -1.35 -26.75
N ILE A 371 -23.67 -0.21 -27.02
CA ILE A 371 -24.93 0.15 -26.36
C ILE A 371 -26.07 -0.43 -27.20
N SER A 372 -27.16 -0.79 -26.55
CA SER A 372 -28.36 -1.27 -27.24
C SER A 372 -28.92 -0.22 -28.22
N VAL A 373 -29.60 -0.68 -29.27
CA VAL A 373 -30.03 0.17 -30.39
C VAL A 373 -31.24 1.04 -30.01
N ASP A 374 -32.07 0.56 -29.09
CA ASP A 374 -33.25 1.23 -28.52
C ASP A 374 -32.92 2.45 -27.66
N VAL A 375 -31.67 2.61 -27.23
CA VAL A 375 -31.23 3.73 -26.40
C VAL A 375 -30.85 4.92 -27.30
N ASP A 376 -31.47 6.08 -27.06
CA ASP A 376 -30.99 7.34 -27.63
C ASP A 376 -29.71 7.77 -26.92
N VAL A 377 -28.58 7.40 -27.50
CA VAL A 377 -27.25 7.64 -26.91
C VAL A 377 -26.96 9.14 -26.76
N ASP A 378 -27.44 9.98 -27.68
CA ASP A 378 -27.15 11.41 -27.66
C ASP A 378 -27.94 12.14 -26.55
N GLN A 379 -29.16 11.68 -26.24
CA GLN A 379 -30.00 12.27 -25.19
C GLN A 379 -29.83 11.61 -23.81
N GLU A 380 -29.71 10.28 -23.74
CA GLU A 380 -29.73 9.54 -22.47
C GLU A 380 -28.36 9.26 -21.85
N VAL A 381 -27.29 9.35 -22.64
CA VAL A 381 -25.97 8.83 -22.24
C VAL A 381 -24.87 9.89 -22.37
N LEU A 382 -24.75 10.53 -23.52
CA LEU A 382 -23.66 11.46 -23.82
C LEU A 382 -23.91 12.84 -23.23
N LEU A 383 -22.82 13.53 -22.87
CA LEU A 383 -22.93 14.95 -22.54
C LEU A 383 -23.29 15.78 -23.78
N PRO A 384 -24.00 16.91 -23.61
CA PRO A 384 -24.20 17.86 -24.70
C PRO A 384 -22.87 18.23 -25.37
N LEU A 385 -22.90 18.47 -26.69
CA LEU A 385 -21.68 18.84 -27.43
C LEU A 385 -21.01 20.09 -26.88
N SER A 386 -21.79 21.05 -26.35
CA SER A 386 -21.28 22.25 -25.68
C SER A 386 -20.41 21.95 -24.45
N ASP A 387 -20.62 20.79 -23.84
CA ASP A 387 -20.05 20.41 -22.56
C ASP A 387 -18.85 19.46 -22.73
N VAL A 388 -18.46 19.14 -23.98
CA VAL A 388 -17.27 18.33 -24.26
C VAL A 388 -15.98 19.08 -23.88
N ASN A 389 -15.94 20.39 -24.05
CA ASN A 389 -14.86 21.27 -23.57
C ASN A 389 -15.46 22.58 -23.01
N LEU A 390 -16.09 22.46 -21.84
CA LEU A 390 -16.81 23.55 -21.17
C LEU A 390 -15.94 24.78 -20.90
N LYS A 391 -14.68 24.56 -20.52
CA LYS A 391 -13.72 25.63 -20.22
C LYS A 391 -13.04 26.20 -21.48
N LYS A 392 -13.30 25.64 -22.67
CA LYS A 392 -12.61 25.96 -23.94
C LYS A 392 -11.09 26.08 -23.76
N THR A 393 -10.53 25.17 -22.98
CA THR A 393 -9.10 25.22 -22.60
C THR A 393 -8.19 25.02 -23.80
N LYS A 394 -6.91 25.37 -23.64
CA LYS A 394 -5.87 25.25 -24.68
C LYS A 394 -5.81 23.81 -25.21
N ARG A 395 -6.00 23.64 -26.52
CA ARG A 395 -5.83 22.35 -27.23
C ARG A 395 -4.39 21.84 -27.06
N PHE A 396 -4.26 20.56 -26.74
CA PHE A 396 -2.98 19.86 -26.59
C PHE A 396 -2.36 19.48 -27.94
N GLU A 397 -1.04 19.33 -27.97
CA GLU A 397 -0.36 18.67 -29.09
C GLU A 397 -0.61 17.16 -28.98
N PRO A 398 -1.00 16.49 -30.07
CA PRO A 398 -1.28 15.05 -30.03
C PRO A 398 0.01 14.24 -29.95
N ASP A 399 -0.01 13.19 -29.12
CA ASP A 399 1.02 12.15 -29.16
C ASP A 399 0.80 11.21 -30.36
N GLU A 400 1.80 10.39 -30.69
CA GLU A 400 1.73 9.42 -31.80
C GLU A 400 0.52 8.47 -31.66
N SER A 401 0.17 8.10 -30.42
CA SER A 401 -0.97 7.22 -30.15
C SER A 401 -2.31 7.87 -30.50
N ILE A 402 -2.46 9.16 -30.21
CA ILE A 402 -3.63 9.97 -30.54
C ILE A 402 -3.73 10.16 -32.06
N VAL A 403 -2.61 10.48 -32.72
CA VAL A 403 -2.57 10.61 -34.20
C VAL A 403 -3.02 9.31 -34.86
N ARG A 404 -2.46 8.17 -34.43
CA ARG A 404 -2.84 6.85 -34.96
C ARG A 404 -4.32 6.54 -34.74
N ARG A 405 -4.85 6.85 -33.55
CA ARG A 405 -6.28 6.65 -33.22
C ARG A 405 -7.18 7.54 -34.07
N TYR A 406 -6.84 8.82 -34.20
CA TYR A 406 -7.59 9.77 -35.02
C TYR A 406 -7.61 9.32 -36.48
N SER A 407 -6.47 8.96 -37.06
CA SER A 407 -6.38 8.48 -38.42
C SER A 407 -7.21 7.21 -38.65
N LYS A 408 -7.19 6.26 -37.70
CA LYS A 408 -8.05 5.06 -37.75
C LYS A 408 -9.54 5.42 -37.75
N MET A 409 -9.95 6.39 -36.93
CA MET A 409 -11.33 6.87 -36.87
C MET A 409 -11.74 7.65 -38.12
N CYS A 410 -10.86 8.47 -38.68
CA CYS A 410 -11.07 9.14 -39.97
C CYS A 410 -11.33 8.12 -41.09
N LYS A 411 -10.52 7.05 -41.17
CA LYS A 411 -10.73 5.95 -42.12
C LYS A 411 -12.05 5.22 -41.89
N LEU A 412 -12.47 5.03 -40.63
CA LEU A 412 -13.75 4.38 -40.31
C LEU A 412 -14.96 5.15 -40.88
N PHE A 413 -14.92 6.49 -40.86
CA PHE A 413 -16.03 7.34 -41.33
C PHE A 413 -15.79 7.97 -42.72
N GLY A 414 -14.69 7.62 -43.41
CA GLY A 414 -14.35 8.21 -44.72
C GLY A 414 -14.04 9.71 -44.67
N ILE A 415 -13.57 10.21 -43.52
CA ILE A 415 -13.22 11.61 -43.31
C ILE A 415 -11.76 11.82 -43.71
N LYS A 416 -11.46 12.93 -44.39
CA LYS A 416 -10.08 13.31 -44.72
C LYS A 416 -9.29 13.61 -43.45
N ASP A 417 -8.14 12.96 -43.29
CA ASP A 417 -7.20 13.24 -42.20
C ASP A 417 -6.34 14.44 -42.60
N GLU A 418 -6.58 15.59 -41.95
CA GLU A 418 -5.89 16.85 -42.24
C GLU A 418 -4.72 17.14 -41.28
N TYR A 419 -4.38 16.18 -40.41
CA TYR A 419 -3.30 16.39 -39.46
C TYR A 419 -1.96 16.52 -40.18
N LYS A 420 -1.27 17.64 -39.95
CA LYS A 420 0.11 17.88 -40.36
C LYS A 420 0.97 18.02 -39.11
N PRO A 421 1.98 17.16 -38.88
CA PRO A 421 2.87 17.34 -37.76
C PRO A 421 3.59 18.68 -37.90
N ARG A 422 3.67 19.43 -36.79
CA ARG A 422 4.60 20.56 -36.72
C ARG A 422 6.00 19.97 -36.74
N TYR A 423 6.71 20.11 -37.85
CA TYR A 423 8.14 19.84 -37.87
C TYR A 423 8.78 20.74 -36.81
N VAL A 424 9.40 20.12 -35.81
CA VAL A 424 10.43 20.79 -35.03
C VAL A 424 11.63 20.78 -35.96
N GLU A 425 11.96 21.93 -36.55
CA GLU A 425 13.29 22.13 -37.12
C GLU A 425 14.27 21.84 -35.97
N VAL A 426 14.93 20.69 -36.06
CA VAL A 426 16.08 20.38 -35.22
C VAL A 426 17.24 21.13 -35.87
N GLU A 427 17.50 22.34 -35.41
CA GLU A 427 18.81 23.00 -35.59
C GLU A 427 19.83 22.39 -34.63
#